data_AF-A0A5D5APR2-F1
#
_entry.id   AF-A0A5D5APR2-F1
#
_cell.length_a   1.000
_cell.length_b   1.000
_cell.length_c   1.000
_cell.angle_alpha   90.00
_cell.angle_beta   90.00
_cell.angle_gamma   90.00
#
_symmetry.space_group_name_H-M   'P 1'
#
loop_
_entity.id
_entity.type
_entity.pdbx_description
1 polymer ?
#
loop_
_entity_poly.entity_id
_entity_poly.type
_entity_poly.pdbx_seq_one_letter_code
_entity_poly.pdbx_strand_id
1 'polypeptide(L)'
;MADNSGSETTSSFLSSLPDQPITDDIVKRIGESNHPKIHGAMGFPGSTPGTIEAFLLNMEGVTHVLVFDSPAERWRVYESFDNTDMDHQEMINHATDISNDWFAESLADRIASAEDDDSES
;
A
#
# COMPACT_ATOMS: atom_id res chain seq x y z
N MET A 1 -7.33 -11.13 -27.24
CA MET A 1 -7.90 -11.39 -25.91
C MET A 1 -6.96 -10.69 -24.94
N ALA A 2 -7.36 -9.54 -24.41
CA ALA A 2 -6.50 -8.71 -23.58
C ALA A 2 -6.49 -9.25 -22.14
N ASP A 3 -5.32 -9.15 -21.55
CA ASP A 3 -4.85 -9.80 -20.33
C ASP A 3 -5.71 -9.45 -19.11
N ASN A 4 -6.38 -10.46 -18.54
CA ASN A 4 -7.10 -10.35 -17.26
C ASN A 4 -6.21 -10.82 -16.08
N SER A 5 -4.94 -11.09 -16.33
CA SER A 5 -4.05 -11.76 -15.38
C SER A 5 -3.49 -10.80 -14.32
N GLY A 6 -3.49 -9.49 -14.59
CA GLY A 6 -3.10 -8.47 -13.61
C GLY A 6 -4.06 -8.41 -12.42
N SER A 7 -5.36 -8.36 -12.69
CA SER A 7 -6.39 -8.18 -11.65
C SER A 7 -6.54 -9.39 -10.72
N GLU A 8 -6.45 -10.61 -11.24
CA GLU A 8 -6.49 -11.84 -10.43
C GLU A 8 -5.25 -11.96 -9.52
N THR A 9 -4.07 -11.59 -10.02
CA THR A 9 -2.82 -11.68 -9.23
C THR A 9 -2.86 -10.72 -8.05
N THR A 10 -3.28 -9.47 -8.28
CA THR A 10 -3.37 -8.45 -7.22
C THR A 10 -4.44 -8.81 -6.19
N SER A 11 -5.60 -9.30 -6.62
CA SER A 11 -6.67 -9.73 -5.69
C SER A 11 -6.26 -10.92 -4.81
N SER A 12 -5.61 -11.92 -5.40
CA SER A 12 -5.05 -13.06 -4.66
C SER A 12 -3.95 -12.62 -3.69
N PHE A 13 -3.13 -11.63 -4.07
CA PHE A 13 -2.09 -11.07 -3.21
C PHE A 13 -2.68 -10.30 -2.03
N LEU A 14 -3.64 -9.40 -2.26
CA LEU A 14 -4.33 -8.66 -1.20
C LEU A 14 -4.97 -9.60 -0.18
N SER A 15 -5.60 -10.67 -0.65
CA SER A 15 -6.23 -11.68 0.22
C SER A 15 -5.22 -12.49 1.04
N SER A 16 -3.93 -12.45 0.69
CA SER A 16 -2.86 -13.13 1.43
C SER A 16 -2.21 -12.25 2.50
N LEU A 17 -2.46 -10.93 2.45
CA LEU A 17 -1.98 -10.01 3.46
C LEU A 17 -2.81 -10.19 4.74
N PRO A 18 -2.20 -9.97 5.91
CA PRO A 18 -2.93 -10.03 7.17
C PRO A 18 -3.91 -8.86 7.29
N ASP A 19 -4.99 -9.06 8.03
CA ASP A 19 -6.02 -8.05 8.34
C ASP A 19 -5.54 -6.99 9.36
N GLN A 20 -4.23 -6.72 9.39
CA GLN A 20 -3.57 -5.76 10.26
C GLN A 20 -2.35 -5.13 9.57
N PRO A 21 -1.87 -3.96 10.04
CA PRO A 21 -0.61 -3.38 9.57
C PRO A 21 0.54 -4.37 9.72
N ILE A 22 1.46 -4.31 8.77
CA ILE A 22 2.59 -5.24 8.67
C ILE A 22 3.88 -4.60 9.17
N THR A 23 4.95 -5.37 9.29
CA THR A 23 6.28 -4.86 9.65
C THR A 23 7.16 -4.75 8.42
N ASP A 24 8.28 -4.02 8.53
CA ASP A 24 9.31 -3.95 7.49
C ASP A 24 9.78 -5.36 7.06
N ASP A 25 9.95 -6.29 8.00
CA ASP A 25 10.30 -7.69 7.69
C ASP A 25 9.26 -8.41 6.82
N ILE A 26 7.98 -8.09 6.92
CA ILE A 26 6.95 -8.65 6.04
C ILE A 26 7.09 -8.06 4.65
N VAL A 27 7.22 -6.73 4.53
CA VAL A 27 7.38 -6.06 3.24
C VAL A 27 8.63 -6.55 2.51
N LYS A 28 9.74 -6.67 3.24
CA LYS A 28 10.97 -7.23 2.71
C LYS A 28 10.78 -8.64 2.15
N ARG A 29 10.10 -9.52 2.89
CA ARG A 29 9.79 -10.89 2.41
C ARG A 29 8.90 -10.91 1.17
N ILE A 30 7.99 -9.95 1.02
CA ILE A 30 7.18 -9.78 -0.19
C ILE A 30 8.09 -9.43 -1.37
N GLY A 31 8.97 -8.43 -1.20
CA GLY A 31 9.90 -8.00 -2.25
C GLY A 31 10.95 -9.05 -2.62
N GLU A 32 11.34 -9.89 -1.67
CA GLU A 32 12.26 -11.02 -1.87
C GLU A 32 11.55 -12.32 -2.29
N SER A 33 10.23 -12.27 -2.51
CA SER A 33 9.47 -13.46 -2.89
C SER A 33 9.86 -13.95 -4.29
N ASN A 34 9.82 -15.26 -4.51
CA ASN A 34 10.06 -15.87 -5.83
C ASN A 34 8.85 -15.72 -6.77
N HIS A 35 7.96 -14.75 -6.54
CA HIS A 35 6.79 -14.56 -7.37
C HIS A 35 7.20 -13.95 -8.71
N PRO A 36 6.89 -14.58 -9.86
CA PRO A 36 7.46 -14.20 -11.16
C PRO A 36 7.11 -12.77 -11.60
N LYS A 37 6.01 -12.22 -11.08
CA LYS A 37 5.53 -10.87 -11.39
C LYS A 37 5.90 -9.81 -10.35
N ILE A 38 6.46 -10.18 -9.19
CA ILE A 38 6.85 -9.21 -8.16
C ILE A 38 8.33 -8.93 -8.34
N HIS A 39 8.67 -7.67 -8.61
CA HIS A 39 10.05 -7.22 -8.78
C HIS A 39 10.62 -6.58 -7.51
N GLY A 40 9.75 -6.22 -6.57
CA GLY A 40 10.15 -5.72 -5.26
C GLY A 40 8.99 -5.16 -4.47
N ALA A 41 9.23 -4.87 -3.20
CA ALA A 41 8.32 -4.14 -2.35
C ALA A 41 9.10 -3.24 -1.39
N MET A 42 8.52 -2.10 -1.03
CA MET A 42 9.13 -1.14 -0.12
C MET A 42 8.07 -0.55 0.81
N GLY A 43 8.31 -0.63 2.12
CA GLY A 43 7.41 -0.09 3.12
C GLY A 43 7.63 1.41 3.29
N PHE A 44 6.54 2.16 3.45
CA PHE A 44 6.61 3.56 3.86
C PHE A 44 6.44 3.64 5.38
N PRO A 45 7.19 4.52 6.06
CA PRO A 45 7.04 4.70 7.49
C PRO A 45 5.61 5.13 7.82
N GLY A 46 4.91 4.30 8.61
CA GLY A 46 3.55 4.57 9.05
C GLY A 46 3.47 5.58 10.18
N SER A 47 2.24 5.84 10.62
CA SER A 47 1.92 6.70 11.76
C SER A 47 2.48 6.12 13.07
N THR A 48 2.57 4.78 13.15
CA THR A 48 3.11 4.06 14.30
C THR A 48 4.51 3.51 13.99
N PRO A 49 5.52 3.80 14.83
CA PRO A 49 6.87 3.28 14.65
C PRO A 49 6.90 1.75 14.59
N GLY A 50 7.59 1.20 13.59
CA GLY A 50 7.72 -0.25 13.42
C GLY A 50 6.54 -0.93 12.72
N THR A 51 5.50 -0.16 12.36
CA THR A 51 4.40 -0.64 11.53
C THR A 51 4.40 0.05 10.17
N ILE A 52 4.00 -0.69 9.16
CA ILE A 52 3.82 -0.24 7.79
C ILE A 52 2.32 -0.29 7.51
N GLU A 53 1.74 0.89 7.31
CA GLU A 53 0.35 1.09 6.91
C GLU A 53 0.23 1.35 5.41
N ALA A 54 1.33 1.66 4.72
CA ALA A 54 1.39 1.84 3.27
C ALA A 54 2.68 1.25 2.72
N PHE A 55 2.63 0.56 1.58
CA PHE A 55 3.83 0.07 0.91
C PHE A 55 3.68 0.07 -0.61
N LEU A 56 4.80 0.22 -1.29
CA LEU A 56 4.92 0.04 -2.73
C LEU A 56 5.10 -1.44 -3.04
N LEU A 57 4.36 -1.92 -4.02
CA LEU A 57 4.55 -3.22 -4.66
C LEU A 57 4.89 -3.01 -6.13
N ASN A 58 6.14 -3.26 -6.48
CA ASN A 58 6.63 -3.18 -7.84
C ASN A 58 6.34 -4.49 -8.58
N MET A 59 5.55 -4.42 -9.65
CA MET A 59 5.23 -5.55 -10.51
C MET A 59 5.64 -5.29 -11.97
N GLU A 60 5.55 -6.31 -12.81
CA GLU A 60 5.86 -6.21 -14.23
C GLU A 60 4.95 -5.18 -14.93
N GLY A 61 5.52 -4.04 -15.34
CA GLY A 61 4.84 -2.97 -16.08
C GLY A 61 3.90 -2.10 -15.26
N VAL A 62 3.73 -2.36 -13.96
CA VAL A 62 2.86 -1.58 -13.08
C VAL A 62 3.38 -1.59 -11.65
N THR A 63 3.28 -0.45 -10.98
CA THR A 63 3.53 -0.33 -9.56
C THR A 63 2.22 -0.03 -8.84
N HIS A 64 1.96 -0.76 -7.76
CA HIS A 64 0.81 -0.55 -6.89
C HIS A 64 1.25 0.09 -5.59
N VAL A 65 0.51 1.10 -5.13
CA VAL A 65 0.60 1.61 -3.76
C VAL A 65 -0.54 0.98 -2.97
N LEU A 66 -0.19 0.17 -1.98
CA LEU A 66 -1.14 -0.50 -1.11
C LEU A 66 -1.21 0.22 0.23
N VAL A 67 -2.42 0.39 0.74
CA VAL A 67 -2.67 1.01 2.04
C VAL A 67 -3.57 0.12 2.88
N PHE A 68 -3.36 0.19 4.20
CA PHE A 68 -4.19 -0.48 5.18
C PHE A 68 -5.37 0.43 5.55
N ASP A 69 -6.58 -0.03 5.21
CA ASP A 69 -7.83 0.64 5.52
C ASP A 69 -8.27 0.23 6.93
N SER A 70 -7.87 1.01 7.94
CA SER A 70 -8.13 0.70 9.35
C SER A 70 -9.62 0.47 9.67
N PRO A 71 -10.58 1.31 9.22
CA PRO A 71 -12.02 1.07 9.41
C PRO A 71 -12.53 -0.25 8.82
N ALA A 72 -11.91 -0.73 7.74
CA ALA A 72 -12.32 -1.94 7.05
C ALA A 72 -11.42 -3.16 7.36
N GLU A 73 -10.43 -2.97 8.25
CA GLU A 73 -9.43 -3.95 8.67
C GLU A 73 -8.80 -4.73 7.50
N ARG A 74 -8.54 -4.06 6.38
CA ARG A 74 -8.09 -4.74 5.15
C ARG A 74 -7.13 -3.91 4.33
N TRP A 75 -6.29 -4.61 3.58
CA TRP A 75 -5.43 -3.99 2.57
C TRP A 75 -6.20 -3.70 1.28
N ARG A 76 -5.94 -2.54 0.69
CA ARG A 76 -6.47 -2.17 -0.62
C ARG A 76 -5.40 -1.49 -1.47
N VAL A 77 -5.56 -1.61 -2.79
CA VAL A 77 -4.82 -0.76 -3.73
C VAL A 77 -5.38 0.65 -3.61
N TYR A 78 -4.52 1.60 -3.24
CA TYR A 78 -4.86 3.01 -3.20
C TYR A 78 -4.73 3.62 -4.60
N GLU A 79 -3.56 3.45 -5.21
CA GLU A 79 -3.25 3.94 -6.54
C GLU A 79 -2.36 2.95 -7.29
N SER A 80 -2.39 3.02 -8.62
CA SER A 80 -1.53 2.22 -9.50
C SER A 80 -1.04 3.08 -10.65
N PHE A 81 0.22 2.93 -11.01
CA PHE A 81 0.83 3.70 -12.08
C PHE A 81 1.76 2.83 -12.92
N ASP A 82 1.93 3.22 -14.18
CA ASP A 82 2.85 2.57 -15.10
C ASP A 82 4.30 2.84 -14.67
N ASN A 83 5.13 1.79 -14.64
CA ASN A 83 6.53 1.88 -14.22
C ASN A 83 7.53 1.62 -15.36
N THR A 84 7.06 1.50 -16.60
CA THR A 84 7.89 1.06 -17.73
C THR A 84 8.85 2.15 -18.21
N ASP A 85 8.42 3.42 -18.13
CA ASP A 85 9.22 4.59 -18.52
C ASP A 85 9.86 5.31 -17.33
N MET A 86 9.68 4.81 -16.10
CA MET A 86 10.22 5.41 -14.88
C MET A 86 11.50 4.71 -14.43
N ASP A 87 12.49 5.48 -14.00
CA ASP A 87 13.62 4.90 -13.28
C ASP A 87 13.22 4.50 -11.84
N HIS A 88 14.06 3.69 -11.20
CA HIS A 88 13.76 3.15 -9.88
C HIS A 88 13.57 4.24 -8.82
N GLN A 89 14.34 5.32 -8.88
CA GLN A 89 14.25 6.42 -7.92
C GLN A 89 13.00 7.26 -8.20
N GLU A 90 12.69 7.53 -9.46
CA GLU A 90 11.47 8.22 -9.86
C GLU A 90 10.22 7.47 -9.39
N MET A 91 10.17 6.15 -9.60
CA MET A 91 9.09 5.28 -9.12
C MET A 91 8.92 5.35 -7.59
N ILE A 92 10.03 5.30 -6.84
CA ILE A 92 9.99 5.39 -5.37
C ILE A 92 9.48 6.77 -4.93
N ASN A 93 10.00 7.84 -5.54
CA ASN A 93 9.58 9.20 -5.21
C ASN A 93 8.08 9.38 -5.47
N HIS A 94 7.59 8.93 -6.62
CA HIS A 94 6.18 9.03 -6.97
C HIS A 94 5.28 8.26 -5.98
N ALA A 95 5.65 7.02 -5.64
CA ALA A 95 4.89 6.25 -4.64
C ALA A 95 4.98 6.83 -3.22
N THR A 96 6.09 7.51 -2.89
CA THR A 96 6.23 8.23 -1.62
C THR A 96 5.28 9.40 -1.56
N ASP A 97 5.17 10.19 -2.64
CA ASP A 97 4.23 11.31 -2.72
C ASP A 97 2.78 10.83 -2.55
N ILE A 98 2.39 9.77 -3.28
CA ILE A 98 1.07 9.14 -3.16
C ILE A 98 0.79 8.68 -1.72
N SER A 99 1.78 8.04 -1.09
CA SER A 99 1.62 7.53 0.28
C SER A 99 1.48 8.67 1.28
N ASN A 100 2.24 9.75 1.12
CA ASN A 100 2.16 10.94 1.97
C ASN A 100 0.79 11.63 1.87
N ASP A 101 0.25 11.75 0.65
CA ASP A 101 -1.10 12.28 0.43
C ASP A 101 -2.15 11.44 1.16
N TRP A 102 -2.08 10.11 1.01
CA TRP A 102 -2.95 9.20 1.74
C TRP A 102 -2.80 9.32 3.27
N PHE A 103 -1.57 9.42 3.79
CA PHE A 103 -1.35 9.59 5.22
C PHE A 103 -1.96 10.89 5.74
N ALA A 104 -1.85 11.99 4.98
CA ALA A 104 -2.45 13.27 5.34
C ALA A 104 -3.99 13.18 5.38
N GLU A 105 -4.60 12.52 4.38
CA GLU A 105 -6.04 12.27 4.33
C GLU A 105 -6.51 11.34 5.46
N SER A 106 -5.81 10.22 5.69
CA SER A 106 -6.14 9.27 6.76
C SER A 106 -6.02 9.90 8.15
N LEU A 107 -5.02 10.76 8.36
CA LEU A 107 -4.88 11.49 9.63
C LEU A 107 -6.04 12.47 9.84
N ALA A 108 -6.44 13.21 8.81
CA ALA A 108 -7.55 14.15 8.88
C ALA A 108 -8.87 13.43 9.21
N ASP A 109 -9.12 12.29 8.56
CA ASP A 109 -10.32 11.47 8.79
C ASP A 109 -10.36 10.89 10.22
N ARG A 110 -9.22 10.45 10.74
CA ARG A 110 -9.08 9.99 12.15
C ARG A 110 -9.33 11.11 13.16
N ILE A 111 -8.87 12.32 12.88
CA ILE A 111 -9.10 13.49 13.75
C ILE A 111 -10.59 13.84 13.73
N ALA A 112 -11.20 13.98 12.54
CA ALA A 112 -12.61 14.30 12.41
C ALA A 112 -13.51 13.26 13.10
N SER A 113 -13.20 11.96 12.94
CA SER A 113 -13.95 10.88 13.58
C SER A 113 -13.81 10.86 15.11
N ALA A 114 -12.71 11.41 15.66
CA ALA A 114 -12.53 11.53 17.10
C ALA A 114 -13.27 12.74 17.70
N GLU A 115 -13.62 13.74 16.89
CA GLU A 115 -14.35 14.94 17.33
C GLU A 115 -15.88 14.71 17.45
N ASP A 116 -16.42 13.68 16.79
CA ASP A 116 -17.84 13.32 16.87
C ASP A 116 -18.22 12.54 18.16
N ASP A 117 -17.27 11.90 18.84
CA ASP A 117 -17.52 11.09 20.07
C ASP A 117 -17.61 11.95 21.35
N ASP A 118 -17.16 13.21 21.32
CA ASP A 118 -17.17 14.14 22.47
C ASP A 118 -18.46 14.99 22.54
N SER A 119 -19.45 14.75 21.67
CA SER A 119 -20.72 15.52 21.60
C SER A 119 -21.92 14.87 22.30
N GLU A 120 -21.76 13.72 22.96
CA GLU A 120 -22.78 13.16 23.85
C GLU A 120 -22.36 13.28 25.32
N SER A 121 -22.65 14.42 25.93
CA SER A 121 -22.70 14.61 27.40
C SER A 121 -23.81 15.58 27.80
#